data_AF-A0A3P8X3M0-F1
#
_entry.id   AF-A0A3P8X3M0-F1
#
_cell.length_a   1.000
_cell.length_b   1.000
_cell.length_c   1.000
_cell.angle_alpha   90.00
_cell.angle_beta   90.00
_cell.angle_gamma   90.00
#
_symmetry.space_group_name_H-M   'P 1'
#
loop_
_entity.id
_entity.type
_entity.pdbx_description
1 polymer ?
#
loop_
_entity_poly.entity_id
_entity_poly.type
_entity_poly.pdbx_seq_one_letter_code
_entity_poly.pdbx_strand_id
1 'polypeptide(L)'
;IMILSILVIITLLVSQARSFLSPTEVDIVPEEWVLLHVVQGHIGAGNYSYLRLNHDGRIILQMQSLKGDADLYVSDKTLQPSFDTYKLQSTTCGQDVVVVPVDFVRPVVSSQDKVS
;
A
#
# COMPACT_ATOMS: atom_id res chain seq x y z
N ILE A 1 4.61 -45.93 -20.77
CA ILE A 1 3.35 -45.42 -20.15
C ILE A 1 3.62 -44.90 -18.73
N MET A 2 4.12 -45.73 -17.81
CA MET A 2 4.43 -45.31 -16.42
C MET A 2 5.40 -44.11 -16.29
N ILE A 3 6.45 -44.05 -17.10
CA ILE A 3 7.43 -42.95 -17.07
C ILE A 3 6.82 -41.62 -17.54
N LEU A 4 5.90 -41.67 -18.50
CA LEU A 4 5.21 -40.48 -19.01
C LEU A 4 4.25 -39.91 -17.96
N SER A 5 3.57 -40.78 -17.21
CA SER A 5 2.70 -40.41 -16.10
C SER A 5 3.47 -39.72 -14.97
N ILE A 6 4.69 -40.20 -14.64
CA ILE A 6 5.55 -39.58 -13.62
C ILE A 6 5.99 -38.19 -14.06
N LEU A 7 6.37 -38.01 -15.32
CA LEU A 7 6.79 -36.70 -15.85
C LEU A 7 5.65 -35.67 -15.77
N VAL A 8 4.42 -36.07 -16.10
CA VAL A 8 3.23 -35.21 -15.99
C VAL A 8 2.97 -34.81 -14.54
N ILE A 9 3.04 -35.75 -13.59
CA ILE A 9 2.86 -35.46 -12.16
C ILE A 9 3.94 -34.49 -11.66
N ILE A 10 5.21 -34.68 -12.04
CA ILE A 10 6.29 -33.77 -11.66
C ILE A 10 6.04 -32.38 -12.24
N THR A 11 5.62 -32.25 -13.50
CA THR A 11 5.33 -30.94 -14.09
C THR A 11 4.17 -30.23 -13.39
N LEU A 12 3.14 -30.97 -12.96
CA LEU A 12 2.00 -30.43 -12.23
C LEU A 12 2.38 -30.01 -10.81
N LEU A 13 3.21 -30.80 -10.11
CA LEU A 13 3.72 -30.45 -8.78
C LEU A 13 4.63 -29.22 -8.83
N VAL A 14 5.50 -29.12 -9.85
CA VAL A 14 6.35 -27.94 -10.07
C VAL A 14 5.51 -26.72 -10.43
N SER A 15 4.44 -26.86 -11.23
CA SER A 15 3.54 -25.73 -11.53
C SER A 15 2.79 -25.23 -10.30
N GLN A 16 2.34 -26.14 -9.41
CA GLN A 16 1.69 -25.74 -8.16
C GLN A 16 2.69 -25.12 -7.17
N ALA A 17 3.93 -25.62 -7.12
CA ALA A 17 4.98 -25.04 -6.31
C ALA A 17 5.37 -23.62 -6.77
N ARG A 18 5.26 -23.29 -8.06
CA ARG A 18 5.48 -21.91 -8.56
C ARG A 18 4.48 -20.91 -8.00
N SER A 19 3.22 -21.32 -7.84
CA SER A 19 2.19 -20.48 -7.20
C SER A 19 2.46 -20.24 -5.71
N PHE A 20 3.13 -21.19 -5.05
CA PHE A 20 3.51 -21.09 -3.63
C PHE A 20 4.84 -20.38 -3.39
N LEU A 21 5.77 -20.45 -4.35
CA LEU A 21 7.07 -19.78 -4.32
C LEU A 21 7.05 -18.43 -5.02
N SER A 22 5.88 -17.80 -5.19
CA SER A 22 5.88 -16.38 -5.48
C SER A 22 6.67 -15.72 -4.35
N PRO A 23 7.78 -15.02 -4.64
CA PRO A 23 8.43 -14.21 -3.64
C PRO A 23 7.32 -13.37 -3.02
N THR A 24 7.22 -13.35 -1.69
CA THR A 24 6.60 -12.22 -1.00
C THR A 24 7.16 -11.00 -1.73
N GLU A 25 6.31 -10.20 -2.38
CA GLU A 25 6.75 -8.99 -3.07
C GLU A 25 7.53 -8.20 -2.02
N VAL A 26 8.85 -8.34 -2.06
CA VAL A 26 9.72 -7.57 -1.21
C VAL A 26 9.48 -6.18 -1.74
N ASP A 27 8.99 -5.29 -0.90
CA ASP A 27 8.69 -3.90 -1.23
C ASP A 27 10.04 -3.25 -1.56
N ILE A 28 10.55 -3.49 -2.78
CA ILE A 28 11.85 -3.00 -3.25
C ILE A 28 11.63 -1.52 -3.50
N VAL A 29 11.85 -0.74 -2.45
CA VAL A 29 12.01 0.70 -2.55
C VAL A 29 13.21 0.93 -3.46
N PRO A 30 13.03 1.57 -4.63
CA PRO A 30 14.14 1.74 -5.56
C PRO A 30 15.27 2.57 -4.91
N GLU A 31 16.53 2.33 -5.29
CA GLU A 31 17.71 2.94 -4.63
C GLU A 31 17.68 4.48 -4.64
N GLU A 32 16.96 5.09 -5.58
CA GLU A 32 16.81 6.55 -5.65
C GLU A 32 15.85 7.14 -4.59
N TRP A 33 15.11 6.31 -3.85
CA TRP A 33 14.15 6.77 -2.86
C TRP A 33 14.74 6.75 -1.46
N VAL A 34 14.56 7.86 -0.74
CA VAL A 34 14.92 7.97 0.67
C VAL A 34 13.68 7.67 1.50
N LEU A 35 13.76 6.68 2.38
CA LEU A 35 12.72 6.41 3.35
C LEU A 35 12.61 7.57 4.34
N LEU A 36 11.46 8.23 4.36
CA LEU A 36 11.22 9.39 5.22
C LEU A 36 10.74 8.97 6.60
N HIS A 37 9.67 8.19 6.66
CA HIS A 37 9.05 7.79 7.92
C HIS A 37 8.26 6.49 7.78
N VAL A 38 8.25 5.67 8.83
CA VAL A 38 7.39 4.49 8.95
C VAL A 38 6.57 4.63 10.22
N VAL A 39 5.26 4.48 10.12
CA VAL A 39 4.33 4.49 11.25
C VAL A 39 3.56 3.18 11.24
N GLN A 40 3.41 2.57 12.41
CA GLN A 40 2.54 1.42 12.61
C GLN A 40 1.51 1.77 13.70
N GLY A 41 0.25 1.44 13.47
CA GLY A 41 -0.83 1.78 14.37
C GLY A 41 -2.08 0.94 14.13
N HIS A 42 -3.14 1.24 14.89
CA HIS A 42 -4.45 0.61 14.75
C HIS A 42 -5.53 1.67 14.60
N ILE A 43 -6.46 1.44 13.68
CA ILE A 43 -7.54 2.36 13.35
C ILE A 43 -8.86 1.63 13.56
N GLY A 44 -9.72 2.20 14.39
CA GLY A 44 -11.09 1.71 14.58
C GLY A 44 -11.98 2.15 13.42
N ALA A 45 -13.03 1.38 13.15
CA ALA A 45 -14.02 1.74 12.15
C ALA A 45 -14.67 3.11 12.47
N GLY A 46 -14.81 3.95 11.44
CA GLY A 46 -15.37 5.30 11.59
C GLY A 46 -14.44 6.30 12.30
N ASN A 47 -13.15 5.97 12.41
CA ASN A 47 -12.14 6.84 12.98
C ASN A 47 -10.95 6.98 12.01
N TYR A 48 -10.24 8.09 12.12
CA TYR A 48 -9.14 8.44 11.23
C TYR A 48 -7.83 8.57 12.03
N SER A 49 -6.75 8.05 11.46
CA SER A 49 -5.39 8.47 11.83
C SER A 49 -4.89 9.48 10.81
N TYR A 50 -4.19 10.53 11.26
CA TYR A 50 -3.71 11.61 10.41
C TYR A 50 -2.20 11.74 10.48
N LEU A 51 -1.56 11.93 9.32
CA LEU A 51 -0.12 12.21 9.22
C LEU A 51 0.12 13.50 8.44
N ARG A 52 0.92 14.39 9.00
CA ARG A 52 1.32 15.65 8.38
C ARG A 52 2.73 15.53 7.79
N LEU A 53 2.84 15.70 6.48
CA LEU A 53 4.06 15.57 5.70
C LEU A 53 4.53 16.95 5.26
N ASN A 54 5.72 17.35 5.73
CA ASN A 54 6.32 18.64 5.39
C ASN A 54 7.49 18.52 4.39
N HIS A 55 7.83 17.31 3.94
CA HIS A 55 8.96 17.10 3.03
C HIS A 55 8.69 17.69 1.65
N ASP A 56 9.67 18.38 1.08
CA ASP A 56 9.58 18.91 -0.28
C ASP A 56 9.71 17.80 -1.34
N GLY A 57 9.37 18.12 -2.58
CA GLY A 57 9.55 17.21 -3.72
C GLY A 57 8.43 16.19 -3.89
N ARG A 58 8.71 15.13 -4.65
CA ARG A 58 7.77 14.04 -4.89
C ARG A 58 7.84 13.07 -3.71
N ILE A 59 6.70 12.72 -3.13
CA ILE A 59 6.62 11.75 -2.02
C ILE A 59 5.78 10.57 -2.49
N ILE A 60 6.16 9.36 -2.10
CA ILE A 60 5.32 8.18 -2.21
C ILE A 60 4.86 7.79 -0.81
N LEU A 61 3.55 7.63 -0.65
CA LEU A 61 2.95 7.02 0.52
C LEU A 61 2.59 5.60 0.18
N GLN A 62 3.14 4.66 0.94
CA GLN A 62 2.82 3.24 0.88
C GLN A 62 2.21 2.85 2.23
N MET A 63 1.06 2.21 2.19
CA MET A 63 0.39 1.66 3.36
C MET A 63 0.08 0.20 3.11
N GLN A 64 0.33 -0.63 4.13
CA GLN A 64 -0.04 -2.04 4.12
C GLN A 64 -1.01 -2.32 5.27
N SER A 65 -2.19 -2.81 4.92
CA SER A 65 -3.17 -3.25 5.90
C SER A 65 -2.76 -4.60 6.51
N LEU A 66 -2.41 -4.60 7.80
CA LEU A 66 -2.05 -5.83 8.52
C LEU A 66 -3.28 -6.68 8.90
N LYS A 67 -4.42 -6.03 9.16
CA LYS A 67 -5.69 -6.67 9.49
C LYS A 67 -6.87 -5.76 9.14
N GLY A 68 -7.86 -6.30 8.43
CA GLY A 68 -8.97 -5.52 7.88
C GLY A 68 -8.55 -4.79 6.60
N ASP A 69 -9.35 -3.81 6.19
CA ASP A 69 -9.10 -3.00 5.00
C ASP A 69 -9.09 -1.53 5.42
N ALA A 70 -7.94 -0.88 5.25
CA ALA A 70 -7.79 0.54 5.53
C ALA A 70 -7.60 1.27 4.22
N ASP A 71 -8.24 2.43 4.08
CA ASP A 71 -8.14 3.31 2.93
C ASP A 71 -7.20 4.48 3.23
N LEU A 72 -6.53 5.00 2.21
CA LEU A 72 -5.62 6.14 2.29
C LEU A 72 -6.16 7.34 1.50
N TYR A 73 -6.34 8.47 2.18
CA TYR A 73 -6.77 9.75 1.58
C TYR A 73 -5.73 10.85 1.79
N VAL A 74 -5.53 11.73 0.82
CA VAL A 74 -4.47 12.76 0.86
C VAL A 74 -4.98 14.11 0.35
N SER A 75 -4.59 15.19 1.03
CA SER A 75 -4.89 16.56 0.61
C SER A 75 -3.84 17.57 1.03
N ASP A 76 -3.64 18.60 0.20
CA ASP A 76 -2.90 19.83 0.52
C ASP A 76 -3.84 21.04 0.80
N LYS A 77 -5.16 20.80 0.84
CA LYS A 77 -6.18 21.85 1.00
C LYS A 77 -6.96 21.76 2.32
N THR A 78 -6.93 20.61 2.98
CA THR A 78 -7.60 20.38 4.26
C THR A 78 -6.66 19.69 5.24
N LEU A 79 -6.86 19.97 6.53
CA LEU A 79 -6.19 19.27 7.61
C LEU A 79 -6.88 17.95 7.99
N GLN A 80 -8.06 17.69 7.45
CA GLN A 80 -8.88 16.52 7.74
C GLN A 80 -9.38 15.90 6.42
N PRO A 81 -8.50 15.28 5.62
CA PRO A 81 -8.94 14.50 4.48
C PRO A 81 -9.79 13.31 4.95
N SER A 82 -10.79 12.94 4.18
CA SER A 82 -11.72 11.84 4.48
C SER A 82 -12.21 11.21 3.17
N PHE A 83 -13.08 10.20 3.26
CA PHE A 83 -13.70 9.57 2.08
C PHE A 83 -14.51 10.55 1.21
N ASP A 84 -15.01 11.65 1.78
CA ASP A 84 -15.74 12.69 1.04
C ASP A 84 -14.86 13.84 0.57
N THR A 85 -13.73 14.07 1.25
CA THR A 85 -12.88 15.26 1.03
C THR A 85 -11.42 14.86 0.87
N TYR A 86 -10.97 14.71 -0.37
CA TYR A 86 -9.59 14.36 -0.71
C TYR A 86 -9.19 14.97 -2.04
N LYS A 87 -7.88 14.95 -2.32
CA LYS A 87 -7.32 15.30 -3.64
C LYS A 87 -6.69 14.09 -4.33
N LEU A 88 -6.14 13.16 -3.56
CA LEU A 88 -5.67 11.85 -4.01
C LEU A 88 -6.17 10.79 -3.02
N GLN A 89 -6.36 9.56 -3.50
CA GLN A 89 -6.72 8.42 -2.66
C GLN A 89 -6.16 7.11 -3.20
N SER A 90 -6.11 6.10 -2.34
CA SER A 90 -6.01 4.67 -2.69
C SER A 90 -6.91 3.91 -1.72
N THR A 91 -7.81 3.09 -2.26
CA THR A 91 -8.85 2.35 -1.52
C THR A 91 -8.88 0.91 -2.02
N THR A 92 -7.74 0.24 -1.96
CA THR A 92 -7.53 -1.10 -2.53
C THR A 92 -7.44 -2.14 -1.42
N CYS A 93 -7.96 -3.33 -1.65
CA CYS A 93 -7.83 -4.43 -0.69
C CYS A 93 -6.40 -4.98 -0.75
N GLY A 94 -5.45 -4.34 -0.06
CA GLY A 94 -4.04 -4.75 -0.07
C GLY A 94 -3.04 -3.64 0.26
N GLN A 95 -2.12 -3.40 -0.67
CA GLN A 95 -1.12 -2.32 -0.56
C GLN A 95 -1.68 -1.06 -1.22
N ASP A 96 -1.82 0.01 -0.44
CA ASP A 96 -2.26 1.30 -0.92
C ASP A 96 -1.08 2.21 -1.19
N VAL A 97 -1.03 2.74 -2.41
CA VAL A 97 0.07 3.58 -2.87
C VAL A 97 -0.46 4.89 -3.44
N VAL A 98 -0.03 6.01 -2.87
CA VAL A 98 -0.35 7.34 -3.36
C VAL A 98 0.93 8.10 -3.68
N VAL A 99 1.04 8.59 -4.91
CA VAL A 99 2.13 9.46 -5.35
C VAL A 99 1.71 10.91 -5.16
N VAL A 100 2.35 11.61 -4.22
CA VAL A 100 2.15 13.05 -4.00
C VAL A 100 3.11 13.83 -4.91
N PRO A 101 2.60 14.62 -5.86
CA PRO A 101 3.45 15.36 -6.78
C PRO A 101 4.08 16.59 -6.10
N VAL A 102 5.07 17.16 -6.78
CA VAL A 102 5.93 18.26 -6.27
C VAL A 102 5.14 19.55 -6.06
N ASP A 103 4.06 19.77 -6.82
CA ASP A 103 3.24 20.98 -6.82
C ASP A 103 2.21 21.04 -5.68
N PHE A 104 2.09 19.99 -4.87
CA PHE A 104 1.24 20.00 -3.69
C PHE A 104 1.79 20.96 -2.63
N VAL A 105 0.94 21.86 -2.15
CA VAL A 105 1.32 22.83 -1.12
C VAL A 105 1.65 22.09 0.17
N ARG A 106 2.78 22.42 0.79
CA ARG A 106 3.16 21.83 2.08
C ARG A 106 2.54 22.63 3.23
N PRO A 107 2.07 21.97 4.31
CA PRO A 107 2.06 20.53 4.53
C PRO A 107 1.02 19.78 3.69
N VAL A 108 1.35 18.53 3.33
CA VAL A 108 0.36 17.57 2.86
C VAL A 108 -0.14 16.78 4.06
N VAL A 109 -1.45 16.57 4.16
CA VAL A 109 -2.04 15.71 5.18
C VAL A 109 -2.56 14.44 4.53
N SER A 110 -2.23 13.29 5.12
CA SER A 110 -2.87 12.02 4.80
C SER A 110 -3.75 11.56 5.95
N SER A 111 -4.82 10.85 5.63
CA SER A 111 -5.63 10.14 6.60
C SER A 111 -5.80 8.68 6.22
N GLN A 112 -5.89 7.83 7.24
CA GLN A 112 -6.18 6.42 7.11
C GLN A 112 -7.49 6.11 7.83
N ASP A 113 -8.42 5.45 7.15
CA ASP A 113 -9.72 5.03 7.68
C ASP A 113 -9.88 3.54 7.52
N LYS A 114 -10.36 2.85 8.55
CA LYS A 114 -10.68 1.43 8.43
C LYS A 114 -12.13 1.29 7.96
N VAL A 115 -12.32 0.82 6.73
CA VAL A 115 -13.65 0.46 6.22
C VAL A 115 -14.14 -0.76 7.01
N SER A 116 -15.40 -0.70 7.44
CA SER A 116 -16.03 -1.72 8.32
C SER A 116 -16.20 -3.07 7.65
#